data_AF-A0A0P0DKI8-F1
#
_entry.id   AF-A0A0P0DKI8-F1
#
_cell.length_a   1.000
_cell.length_b   1.000
_cell.length_c   1.000
_cell.angle_alpha   90.00
_cell.angle_beta   90.00
_cell.angle_gamma   90.00
#
_symmetry.space_group_name_H-M   'P 1'
#
loop_
_entity.id
_entity.type
_entity.pdbx_description
1 polymer ?
#
loop_
_entity_poly.entity_id
_entity_poly.type
_entity_poly.pdbx_seq_one_letter_code
_entity_poly.pdbx_strand_id
1 'polypeptide(L)'
;MLAQLLRRSADLRARRAASGDRGFSLIELIVVVAILGILVAIAIPVFTNIQQSAQDNAAKATASSGATQASADLAAGQPATLPVKDPANKNITSIAFDGATPTTIDAVCVVVTYTGGSATQQKAGPGC
;
A
#
# COMPACT_ATOMS: atom_id res chain seq x y z
N MET A 1 3.32 -67.14 -21.95
CA MET A 1 2.68 -65.82 -21.78
C MET A 1 2.80 -65.28 -20.34
N LEU A 2 2.52 -66.08 -19.30
CA LEU A 2 2.67 -65.68 -17.88
C LEU A 2 4.09 -65.25 -17.46
N ALA A 3 5.14 -65.88 -18.01
CA ALA A 3 6.54 -65.55 -17.67
C ALA A 3 6.99 -64.16 -18.17
N GLN A 4 6.38 -63.61 -19.23
CA GLN A 4 6.70 -62.28 -19.75
C GLN A 4 6.08 -61.16 -18.89
N LEU A 5 4.95 -61.43 -18.24
CA LEU A 5 4.30 -60.49 -17.31
C LEU A 5 5.08 -60.38 -16.00
N LEU A 6 5.62 -61.49 -15.51
CA LEU A 6 6.45 -61.50 -14.30
C LEU A 6 7.75 -60.71 -14.47
N ARG A 7 8.42 -60.85 -15.63
CA ARG A 7 9.64 -60.10 -15.96
C ARG A 7 9.39 -58.58 -16.07
N ARG A 8 8.27 -58.18 -16.68
CA ARG A 8 7.89 -56.76 -16.83
C ARG A 8 7.61 -56.08 -15.48
N SER A 9 7.14 -56.82 -14.48
CA SER A 9 6.88 -56.30 -13.14
C SER A 9 8.14 -56.08 -12.28
N ALA A 10 9.20 -56.86 -12.53
CA ALA A 10 10.48 -56.70 -11.86
C ALA A 10 11.23 -55.45 -12.36
N ASP A 11 11.21 -55.22 -13.68
CA ASP A 11 11.84 -54.03 -14.29
C ASP A 11 11.18 -52.71 -13.86
N LEU A 12 9.85 -52.68 -13.67
CA LEU A 12 9.16 -51.47 -13.20
C LEU A 12 9.49 -51.14 -11.73
N ARG A 13 9.71 -52.16 -10.88
CA ARG A 13 10.17 -51.98 -9.50
C ARG A 13 11.62 -51.51 -9.45
N ALA A 14 12.49 -52.09 -10.27
CA ALA A 14 13.88 -51.66 -10.40
C ALA A 14 13.99 -50.20 -10.90
N ARG A 15 13.11 -49.79 -11.83
CA ARG A 15 13.02 -48.41 -12.31
C ARG A 15 12.54 -47.43 -11.23
N ARG A 16 11.60 -47.79 -10.36
CA ARG A 16 11.21 -46.95 -9.20
C ARG A 16 12.30 -46.87 -8.13
N ALA A 17 13.11 -47.91 -7.97
CA ALA A 17 14.27 -47.88 -7.08
C ALA A 17 15.43 -47.04 -7.66
N ALA A 18 15.58 -47.01 -9.00
CA ALA A 18 16.58 -46.21 -9.71
C ALA A 18 16.14 -44.74 -9.90
N SER A 19 14.87 -44.49 -10.14
CA SER A 19 14.23 -43.17 -10.10
C SER A 19 13.87 -42.88 -8.65
N GLY A 20 14.88 -42.59 -7.83
CA GLY A 20 14.67 -42.13 -6.46
C GLY A 20 13.86 -40.85 -6.46
N ASP A 21 12.53 -40.97 -6.31
CA ASP A 21 11.62 -39.87 -6.04
C ASP A 21 12.00 -39.29 -4.67
N ARG A 22 12.96 -38.37 -4.68
CA ARG A 22 13.34 -37.54 -3.55
C ARG A 22 12.23 -36.51 -3.36
N GLY A 23 11.17 -36.91 -2.64
CA GLY A 23 10.17 -35.99 -2.16
C GLY A 23 10.78 -34.96 -1.20
N PHE A 24 10.20 -33.76 -1.16
CA PHE A 24 10.54 -32.73 -0.17
C PHE A 24 10.27 -33.30 1.23
N SER A 25 11.24 -33.23 2.12
CA SER A 25 11.08 -33.71 3.48
C SER A 25 10.15 -32.79 4.26
N LEU A 26 9.30 -33.35 5.13
CA LEU A 26 8.43 -32.54 5.99
C LEU A 26 9.23 -31.58 6.89
N ILE A 27 10.43 -31.99 7.31
CA ILE A 27 11.31 -31.12 8.09
C ILE A 27 11.86 -29.95 7.26
N GLU A 28 12.09 -30.14 5.95
CA GLU A 28 12.55 -29.07 5.06
C GLU A 28 11.46 -28.00 4.93
N LEU A 29 10.20 -28.41 4.82
CA LEU A 29 9.08 -27.47 4.76
C LEU A 29 8.93 -26.73 6.10
N ILE A 30 9.02 -27.43 7.23
CA ILE A 30 8.88 -26.84 8.57
C ILE A 30 9.95 -25.76 8.82
N VAL A 31 11.22 -26.03 8.50
CA VAL A 31 12.29 -25.03 8.69
C VAL A 31 12.08 -23.81 7.81
N VAL A 32 11.60 -23.99 6.58
CA VAL A 32 11.32 -22.87 5.66
C VAL A 32 10.21 -21.98 6.20
N VAL A 33 9.07 -22.54 6.63
CA VAL A 33 7.97 -21.72 7.18
C VAL A 33 8.33 -21.10 8.52
N ALA A 34 9.21 -21.74 9.31
CA ALA A 34 9.75 -21.15 10.54
C ALA A 34 10.57 -19.89 10.24
N ILE A 35 11.47 -19.94 9.25
CA ILE A 35 12.25 -18.77 8.84
C ILE A 35 11.34 -17.69 8.21
N LEU A 36 10.40 -18.07 7.33
CA LEU A 36 9.43 -17.13 6.77
C LEU A 36 8.58 -16.44 7.85
N GLY A 37 8.23 -17.16 8.92
CA GLY A 37 7.52 -16.59 10.08
C GLY A 37 8.31 -15.47 10.75
N ILE A 38 9.62 -15.66 10.96
CA ILE A 38 10.50 -14.62 11.54
C ILE A 38 10.59 -13.40 10.62
N LEU A 39 10.74 -13.62 9.31
CA LEU A 39 10.82 -12.52 8.34
C LEU A 39 9.52 -11.71 8.31
N VAL A 40 8.36 -12.37 8.30
CA VAL A 40 7.05 -11.70 8.29
C VAL A 40 6.82 -10.89 9.56
N ALA A 41 7.24 -11.38 10.73
CA ALA A 41 7.09 -10.67 12.00
C ALA A 41 7.79 -9.30 12.00
N ILE A 42 8.93 -9.17 11.31
CA ILE A 42 9.66 -7.90 11.16
C ILE A 42 9.13 -7.09 9.96
N ALA A 43 8.77 -7.76 8.86
CA ALA A 43 8.37 -7.10 7.63
C ALA A 43 7.04 -6.34 7.75
N ILE A 44 6.06 -6.90 8.47
CA ILE A 44 4.74 -6.27 8.62
C ILE A 44 4.83 -4.86 9.24
N PRO A 45 5.40 -4.66 10.45
CA PRO A 45 5.41 -3.33 11.09
C PRO A 45 6.21 -2.30 10.29
N VAL A 46 7.30 -2.72 9.62
CA VAL A 46 8.09 -1.84 8.76
C VAL A 46 7.26 -1.39 7.55
N PHE A 47 6.60 -2.33 6.87
CA PHE A 47 5.80 -2.03 5.70
C PHE A 47 4.57 -1.18 6.04
N THR A 48 3.93 -1.40 7.19
CA THR A 48 2.81 -0.55 7.64
C THR A 48 3.26 0.88 7.91
N ASN A 49 4.43 1.08 8.52
CA ASN A 49 4.94 2.43 8.78
C ASN A 49 5.29 3.18 7.48
N ILE A 50 5.90 2.49 6.51
CA ILE A 50 6.19 3.06 5.18
C ILE A 50 4.89 3.47 4.48
N GLN A 51 3.85 2.61 4.53
CA GLN A 51 2.55 2.95 3.96
C GLN A 51 1.93 4.16 4.66
N GLN A 52 1.95 4.23 6.00
CA GLN A 52 1.42 5.37 6.75
C GLN A 52 2.13 6.68 6.37
N SER A 53 3.46 6.67 6.33
CA SER A 53 4.26 7.83 5.93
C SER A 53 3.98 8.25 4.49
N ALA A 54 3.79 7.30 3.58
CA ALA A 54 3.42 7.58 2.19
C ALA A 54 2.03 8.23 2.09
N GLN A 55 1.07 7.78 2.90
CA GLN A 55 -0.26 8.37 2.97
C GLN A 55 -0.23 9.79 3.53
N ASP A 56 0.52 10.02 4.61
CA ASP A 56 0.68 11.36 5.20
C ASP A 56 1.29 12.35 4.18
N ASN A 57 2.32 11.91 3.45
CA ASN A 57 2.96 12.72 2.41
C ASN A 57 2.02 13.00 1.23
N ALA A 58 1.24 11.99 0.80
CA ALA A 58 0.27 12.16 -0.27
C ALA A 58 -0.82 13.17 0.14
N ALA A 59 -1.37 13.06 1.35
CA ALA A 59 -2.36 13.99 1.88
C ALA A 59 -1.80 15.42 2.00
N LYS A 60 -0.56 15.56 2.47
CA LYS A 60 0.13 16.85 2.55
C LYS A 60 0.35 17.48 1.17
N ALA A 61 0.73 16.68 0.17
CA ALA A 61 0.89 17.16 -1.21
C ALA A 61 -0.45 17.65 -1.77
N THR A 62 -1.54 16.90 -1.57
CA THR A 62 -2.89 17.31 -1.97
C THR A 62 -3.31 18.61 -1.27
N ALA A 63 -3.09 18.74 0.03
CA ALA A 63 -3.41 19.96 0.78
C ALA A 63 -2.64 21.16 0.21
N SER A 64 -1.33 21.00 -0.03
CA SER A 64 -0.48 22.05 -0.58
C SER A 64 -0.90 22.45 -1.99
N SER A 65 -1.25 21.50 -2.86
CA SER A 65 -1.76 21.82 -4.20
C SER A 65 -3.08 22.57 -4.15
N GLY A 66 -4.00 22.17 -3.26
CA GLY A 66 -5.25 22.88 -3.03
C GLY A 66 -5.02 24.31 -2.54
N ALA A 67 -4.08 24.50 -1.61
CA ALA A 67 -3.75 25.82 -1.06
C ALA A 67 -3.13 26.74 -2.11
N THR A 68 -2.22 26.23 -2.95
CA THR A 68 -1.63 27.00 -4.05
C THR A 68 -2.70 27.42 -5.05
N GLN A 69 -3.64 26.53 -5.41
CA GLN A 69 -4.73 26.88 -6.32
C GLN A 69 -5.66 27.93 -5.72
N ALA A 70 -6.10 27.73 -4.47
CA ALA A 70 -6.96 28.68 -3.78
C ALA A 70 -6.31 30.07 -3.66
N SER A 71 -5.00 30.11 -3.40
CA SER A 71 -4.22 31.35 -3.38
C SER A 71 -4.13 32.00 -4.76
N ALA A 72 -3.99 31.20 -5.82
CA ALA A 72 -3.97 31.68 -7.20
C ALA A 72 -5.33 32.26 -7.64
N ASP A 73 -6.44 31.61 -7.27
CA ASP A 73 -7.80 32.09 -7.55
C ASP A 73 -8.02 33.46 -6.89
N LEU A 74 -7.66 33.60 -5.62
CA LEU A 74 -7.76 34.87 -4.89
C LEU A 74 -6.85 35.95 -5.46
N ALA A 75 -5.62 35.60 -5.86
CA ALA A 75 -4.72 36.52 -6.54
C ALA A 75 -5.25 37.00 -7.90
N ALA A 76 -6.06 36.16 -8.58
CA ALA A 76 -6.78 36.50 -9.80
C ALA A 76 -8.10 37.26 -9.55
N GLY A 77 -8.43 37.57 -8.29
CA GLY A 77 -9.68 38.24 -7.91
C GLY A 77 -10.92 37.35 -8.02
N GLN A 78 -10.74 36.03 -8.08
CA GLN A 78 -11.82 35.05 -8.11
C GLN A 78 -12.03 34.43 -6.72
N PRO A 79 -13.24 33.93 -6.41
CA PRO A 79 -13.46 33.15 -5.20
C PRO A 79 -12.54 31.93 -5.16
N ALA A 80 -11.94 31.66 -4.00
CA ALA A 80 -11.10 30.48 -3.82
C ALA A 80 -11.90 29.19 -4.07
N THR A 81 -11.41 28.36 -4.99
CA THR A 81 -11.98 27.04 -5.26
C THR A 81 -11.00 25.93 -4.91
N LEU A 82 -11.54 24.78 -4.55
CA LEU A 82 -10.76 23.56 -4.43
C LEU A 82 -11.11 22.68 -5.63
N PRO A 83 -10.14 22.24 -6.44
CA PRO A 83 -10.42 21.26 -7.46
C PRO A 83 -10.83 19.96 -6.75
N VAL A 84 -12.13 19.64 -6.76
CA VAL A 84 -12.65 18.33 -6.34
C VAL A 84 -12.33 17.31 -7.43
N LYS A 85 -11.05 17.14 -7.72
CA LYS A 85 -10.54 15.93 -8.33
C LYS A 85 -9.84 15.22 -7.22
N ASP A 86 -10.57 14.26 -6.65
CA ASP A 86 -10.04 13.17 -5.87
C ASP A 86 -8.68 12.80 -6.47
N PRO A 87 -7.55 13.10 -5.79
CA PRO A 87 -6.29 12.55 -6.24
C PRO A 87 -6.49 11.05 -6.32
N ALA A 88 -5.80 10.33 -7.20
CA ALA A 88 -5.96 8.88 -7.37
C ALA A 88 -5.76 8.02 -6.08
N ASN A 89 -5.57 8.66 -4.92
CA ASN A 89 -5.52 8.12 -3.58
C ASN A 89 -6.92 7.93 -2.97
N LYS A 90 -7.40 6.68 -3.01
CA LYS A 90 -8.66 6.23 -2.39
C LYS A 90 -8.78 6.46 -0.87
N ASN A 91 -7.68 6.81 -0.20
CA ASN A 91 -7.68 7.01 1.25
C ASN A 91 -8.01 8.44 1.65
N ILE A 92 -8.10 9.37 0.71
CA ILE A 92 -8.60 10.73 0.95
C ILE A 92 -10.13 10.69 0.99
N THR A 93 -10.69 11.20 2.07
CA THR A 93 -12.14 11.16 2.36
C THR A 93 -12.80 12.51 2.16
N SER A 94 -12.05 13.60 2.35
CA SER A 94 -12.52 14.96 2.04
C SER A 94 -11.36 15.92 1.84
N ILE A 95 -11.63 16.97 1.06
CA ILE A 95 -10.76 18.13 0.86
C ILE A 95 -11.64 19.36 1.07
N ALA A 96 -11.30 20.22 2.02
CA ALA A 96 -12.11 21.37 2.39
C ALA A 96 -11.23 22.54 2.83
N PHE A 97 -11.81 23.73 2.94
CA PHE A 97 -11.18 24.82 3.68
C PHE A 97 -11.39 24.64 5.18
N ASP A 98 -10.46 25.14 5.99
CA ASP A 98 -10.59 25.16 7.44
C ASP A 98 -11.59 26.26 7.84
N GLY A 99 -12.88 25.91 7.85
CA GLY A 99 -13.97 26.83 8.11
C GLY A 99 -14.60 27.39 6.83
N ALA A 100 -14.82 28.71 6.79
CA ALA A 100 -15.46 29.37 5.65
C ALA A 100 -14.52 29.45 4.43
N THR A 101 -15.09 29.64 3.23
CA THR A 101 -14.32 29.88 2.02
C THR A 101 -13.46 31.15 2.20
N PRO A 102 -12.12 31.06 2.03
CA PRO A 102 -11.25 32.19 2.28
C PRO A 102 -11.48 33.30 1.25
N THR A 103 -11.48 34.55 1.72
CA THR A 103 -11.61 35.75 0.89
C THR A 103 -10.30 36.52 0.76
N THR A 104 -9.27 36.14 1.52
CA THR A 104 -7.92 36.72 1.50
C THR A 104 -6.89 35.59 1.49
N ILE A 105 -5.72 35.85 0.92
CA ILE A 105 -4.65 34.86 0.78
C ILE A 105 -4.17 34.35 2.15
N ASP A 106 -4.08 35.24 3.15
CA ASP A 106 -3.67 34.89 4.51
C ASP A 106 -4.67 33.98 5.23
N ALA A 107 -5.92 33.91 4.76
CA ALA A 107 -6.94 33.04 5.32
C ALA A 107 -7.00 31.66 4.64
N VAL A 108 -6.19 31.42 3.59
CA VAL A 108 -6.22 30.14 2.87
C VAL A 108 -5.61 29.06 3.76
N CYS A 109 -6.48 28.21 4.28
CA CYS A 109 -6.09 26.97 4.94
C CYS A 109 -6.90 25.81 4.37
N VAL A 110 -6.22 24.87 3.71
CA VAL A 110 -6.83 23.68 3.11
C VAL A 110 -6.59 22.50 4.03
N VAL A 111 -7.66 21.77 4.35
CA VAL A 111 -7.68 20.57 5.17
C VAL A 111 -8.00 19.38 4.28
N VAL A 112 -7.13 18.37 4.31
CA VAL A 112 -7.34 17.07 3.67
C VAL A 112 -7.56 16.05 4.77
N THR A 113 -8.72 15.41 4.79
CA THR A 113 -9.03 14.31 5.72
C THR A 113 -8.78 12.98 5.03
N TYR A 114 -8.03 12.10 5.66
CA TYR A 114 -7.58 10.84 5.06
C TYR A 114 -7.46 9.73 6.10
N THR A 115 -7.30 8.50 5.60
CA THR A 115 -7.20 7.29 6.42
C THR A 115 -5.93 6.51 6.10
N GLY A 116 -5.53 5.61 7.00
CA GLY A 116 -4.36 4.75 6.79
C GLY A 116 -3.00 5.44 6.93
N GLY A 117 -2.98 6.73 7.30
CA GLY A 117 -1.78 7.46 7.73
C GLY A 117 -1.57 7.43 9.24
N SER A 118 -0.54 8.13 9.70
CA SER A 118 -0.28 8.36 11.13
C SER A 118 -1.21 9.44 11.71
N ALA A 119 -1.67 10.37 10.85
CA ALA A 119 -2.67 11.37 11.19
C ALA A 119 -3.96 11.19 10.39
N THR A 120 -5.02 11.88 10.84
CA THR A 120 -6.33 11.87 10.18
C THR A 120 -6.56 13.07 9.28
N GLN A 121 -5.74 14.13 9.43
CA GLN A 121 -5.84 15.35 8.65
C GLN A 121 -4.47 15.96 8.37
N GLN A 122 -4.29 16.47 7.15
CA GLN A 122 -3.16 17.33 6.79
C GLN A 122 -3.70 18.69 6.42
N LYS A 123 -3.02 19.74 6.87
CA LYS A 123 -3.36 21.13 6.55
C LYS A 123 -2.24 21.77 5.75
N ALA A 124 -2.59 22.67 4.84
CA ALA A 124 -1.63 23.49 4.13
C ALA A 124 -2.25 24.81 3.67
N GLY A 125 -1.41 25.85 3.62
CA GLY A 125 -1.77 27.19 3.16
C GLY A 125 -1.27 28.25 4.14
N PRO A 126 -1.23 29.53 3.75
CA PRO A 126 -0.74 30.62 4.60
C PRO A 126 -1.52 30.86 5.90
N GLY A 127 -2.79 30.41 5.93
CA GLY A 127 -3.67 30.51 7.10
C GLY A 127 -3.60 29.32 8.07
N CYS A 128 -2.74 28.35 7.77
CA CYS A 128 -2.28 27.31 8.68
C CYS A 128 -0.74 27.39 8.80
#